data_AF-A0A059G7V5-F1
#
_entry.id   AF-A0A059G7V5-F1
#
_cell.length_a   1.000
_cell.length_b   1.000
_cell.length_c   1.000
_cell.angle_alpha   90.00
_cell.angle_beta   90.00
_cell.angle_gamma   90.00
#
_symmetry.space_group_name_H-M   'P 1'
#
loop_
_entity.id
_entity.type
_entity.pdbx_description
1 polymer ?
#
loop_
_entity_poly.entity_id
_entity_poly.type
_entity_poly.pdbx_seq_one_letter_code
_entity_poly.pdbx_strand_id
1 'polypeptide(L)'
;MNMMIFGIHGKAPTMHDIYTHNAAAWLGTHVKLYRYEDIVSHLKDLNSQESEVYFARLLQDCGIAVPDDWRERVIIGSDKAQSSTSRDNLDVDDSRLPDVLPDAQKKLVDYAVPGLRALLGYA
;
A
#
# COMPACT_ATOMS: atom_id res chain seq x y z
N MET A 1 4.92 4.90 -18.20
CA MET A 1 4.53 5.79 -17.08
C MET A 1 3.25 6.55 -17.35
N ASN A 2 3.14 7.41 -18.38
CA ASN A 2 1.90 8.18 -18.61
C ASN A 2 0.65 7.30 -18.82
N MET A 3 0.76 6.17 -19.53
CA MET A 3 -0.35 5.20 -19.66
C MET A 3 -0.73 4.55 -18.33
N MET A 4 0.17 4.50 -17.34
CA MET A 4 -0.18 4.05 -15.98
C MET A 4 -1.01 5.11 -15.26
N ILE A 5 -0.78 6.39 -15.55
CA ILE A 5 -1.52 7.53 -14.95
C ILE A 5 -2.91 7.66 -15.58
N PHE A 6 -2.95 7.73 -16.92
CA PHE A 6 -4.17 8.05 -17.68
C PHE A 6 -4.90 6.82 -18.22
N GLY A 7 -4.41 5.61 -17.94
CA GLY A 7 -4.98 4.37 -18.43
C GLY A 7 -4.87 4.20 -19.95
N ILE A 8 -5.58 3.19 -20.46
CA ILE A 8 -5.73 2.91 -21.88
C ILE A 8 -7.21 2.67 -22.13
N HIS A 9 -7.84 3.50 -22.95
CA HIS A 9 -9.26 3.39 -23.23
C HIS A 9 -9.65 1.95 -23.64
N GLY A 10 -10.61 1.36 -22.91
CA GLY A 10 -11.10 0.00 -23.13
C GLY A 10 -10.13 -1.14 -22.79
N LYS A 11 -8.96 -0.85 -22.21
CA LYS A 11 -7.95 -1.88 -21.87
C LYS A 11 -7.40 -1.78 -20.45
N ALA A 12 -7.19 -0.58 -19.94
CA ALA A 12 -6.66 -0.37 -18.59
C ALA A 12 -7.32 0.85 -17.94
N PRO A 13 -7.79 0.74 -16.69
CA PRO A 13 -8.38 1.87 -15.98
C PRO A 13 -7.36 2.97 -15.72
N THR A 14 -7.85 4.18 -15.53
CA THR A 14 -7.01 5.32 -15.12
C THR A 14 -6.61 5.20 -13.65
N MET A 15 -5.55 5.90 -13.20
CA MET A 15 -5.26 5.99 -11.77
C MET A 15 -6.45 6.55 -10.98
N HIS A 16 -7.15 7.53 -11.54
CA HIS A 16 -8.35 8.10 -10.94
C HIS A 16 -9.39 7.01 -10.66
N ASP A 17 -9.71 6.18 -11.64
CA ASP A 17 -10.71 5.14 -11.46
C ASP A 17 -10.23 4.05 -10.50
N ILE A 18 -8.96 3.64 -10.59
CA ILE A 18 -8.38 2.65 -9.66
C ILE A 18 -8.53 3.13 -8.21
N TYR A 19 -8.04 4.34 -7.91
CA TYR A 19 -8.07 4.84 -6.53
C TYR A 19 -9.47 5.24 -6.08
N THR A 20 -10.32 5.72 -6.98
CA THR A 20 -11.74 6.01 -6.66
C THR A 20 -12.42 4.75 -6.15
N HIS A 21 -12.36 3.65 -6.92
CA HIS A 21 -13.15 2.46 -6.62
C HIS A 21 -12.50 1.52 -5.58
N ASN A 22 -11.18 1.59 -5.39
CA ASN A 22 -10.49 0.71 -4.42
C ASN A 22 -10.14 1.40 -3.10
N ALA A 23 -10.15 2.74 -3.04
CA ALA A 23 -9.80 3.48 -1.82
C ALA A 23 -10.78 4.61 -1.52
N ALA A 24 -10.81 5.65 -2.36
CA ALA A 24 -11.47 6.92 -2.03
C ALA A 24 -12.98 6.77 -1.77
N ALA A 25 -13.71 6.02 -2.60
CA ALA A 25 -15.15 5.81 -2.44
C ALA A 25 -15.53 5.03 -1.18
N TRP A 26 -14.56 4.33 -0.57
CA TRP A 26 -14.78 3.61 0.69
C TRP A 26 -14.52 4.48 1.92
N LEU A 27 -13.73 5.56 1.79
CA LEU A 27 -13.44 6.44 2.92
C LEU A 27 -14.73 7.08 3.45
N GLY A 28 -14.82 7.21 4.78
CA GLY A 28 -16.03 7.69 5.45
C GLY A 28 -17.10 6.62 5.68
N THR A 29 -16.90 5.40 5.17
CA THR A 29 -17.69 4.22 5.56
C THR A 29 -17.08 3.52 6.79
N HIS A 30 -17.44 2.25 7.04
CA HIS A 30 -16.91 1.46 8.16
C HIS A 30 -15.51 0.87 7.91
N VAL A 31 -14.91 1.11 6.73
CA VAL A 31 -13.57 0.61 6.41
C VAL A 31 -12.48 1.23 7.29
N LYS A 32 -11.38 0.50 7.42
CA LYS A 32 -10.18 0.95 8.14
C LYS A 32 -9.03 1.08 7.14
N LEU A 33 -8.45 2.27 7.07
CA LEU A 33 -7.31 2.53 6.20
C LEU A 33 -6.01 2.14 6.91
N TYR A 34 -5.29 1.19 6.33
CA TYR A 34 -3.95 0.80 6.75
C TYR A 34 -2.98 1.09 5.60
N ARG A 35 -1.95 1.90 5.85
CA ARG A 35 -0.94 2.25 4.84
C ARG A 35 0.18 1.24 4.85
N TYR A 36 0.68 0.90 3.67
CA TYR A 36 1.78 -0.03 3.52
C TYR A 36 3.02 0.41 4.30
N GLU A 37 3.34 1.71 4.25
CA GLU A 37 4.51 2.28 4.90
C GLU A 37 4.44 2.18 6.43
N ASP A 38 3.24 2.33 7.01
CA ASP A 38 3.02 2.17 8.44
C ASP A 38 3.22 0.71 8.84
N ILE A 39 2.68 -0.25 8.08
CA ILE A 39 2.88 -1.69 8.34
C ILE A 39 4.38 -2.02 8.29
N VAL A 40 5.07 -1.60 7.23
CA VAL A 40 6.51 -1.84 7.07
C VAL A 40 7.32 -1.20 8.19
N SER A 41 6.94 -0.02 8.66
CA SER A 41 7.61 0.63 9.79
C SER A 41 7.50 -0.21 11.07
N HIS A 42 6.32 -0.75 11.39
CA HIS A 42 6.13 -1.59 12.58
C HIS A 42 6.74 -3.00 12.41
N LEU A 43 6.84 -3.52 11.19
CA LEU A 43 7.58 -4.76 10.91
C LEU A 43 9.07 -4.66 11.24
N LYS A 44 9.67 -3.47 11.13
CA LYS A 44 11.11 -3.27 11.42
C LYS A 44 11.44 -3.40 12.92
N ASP A 45 10.47 -3.15 13.79
CA ASP A 45 10.63 -3.29 15.24
C ASP A 45 9.36 -3.90 15.87
N LEU A 46 9.17 -5.20 15.69
CA LEU A 46 8.02 -5.96 16.21
C LEU A 46 8.03 -6.15 17.74
N ASN A 47 9.15 -5.87 18.39
CA ASN A 47 9.28 -6.00 19.85
C ASN A 47 8.90 -4.71 20.58
N SER A 48 8.77 -3.59 19.86
CA SER A 48 8.28 -2.34 20.42
C SER A 48 6.83 -2.44 20.90
N GLN A 49 6.50 -1.62 21.90
CA GLN A 49 5.13 -1.50 22.40
C GLN A 49 4.21 -0.92 21.32
N GLU A 50 4.73 -0.01 20.50
CA GLU A 50 4.04 0.64 19.40
C GLU A 50 3.58 -0.39 18.35
N SER A 51 4.46 -1.32 17.96
CA SER A 51 4.12 -2.40 17.03
C SER A 51 3.09 -3.36 17.60
N GLU A 52 3.18 -3.70 18.88
CA GLU A 52 2.16 -4.52 19.54
C GLU A 52 0.79 -3.85 19.49
N VAL A 53 0.70 -2.56 19.84
CA VAL A 53 -0.56 -1.80 19.76
C VAL A 53 -1.08 -1.74 18.32
N TYR A 54 -0.19 -1.52 17.35
CA TYR A 54 -0.55 -1.44 15.94
C TYR A 54 -1.15 -2.75 15.41
N PHE A 55 -0.45 -3.88 15.60
CA PHE A 55 -0.92 -5.19 15.12
C PHE A 55 -2.12 -5.71 15.91
N ALA A 56 -2.20 -5.44 17.22
CA ALA A 56 -3.37 -5.77 18.02
C ALA A 56 -4.61 -5.05 17.48
N ARG A 57 -4.49 -3.76 17.17
CA ARG A 57 -5.57 -2.97 16.57
C ARG A 57 -5.94 -3.48 15.18
N LEU A 58 -4.96 -3.80 14.33
CA LEU A 58 -5.19 -4.35 13.00
C LEU A 58 -5.99 -5.66 13.07
N LEU A 59 -5.57 -6.60 13.92
CA LEU A 59 -6.26 -7.87 14.11
C LEU A 59 -7.68 -7.66 14.66
N GLN A 60 -7.85 -6.77 15.65
CA GLN A 60 -9.15 -6.43 16.19
C GLN A 60 -10.09 -5.83 15.14
N ASP A 61 -9.61 -4.91 14.31
CA ASP A 61 -10.37 -4.32 13.20
C ASP A 61 -10.77 -5.37 12.16
N CYS A 62 -9.98 -6.43 11.99
CA CYS A 62 -10.31 -7.61 11.18
C CYS A 62 -11.26 -8.60 11.88
N GLY A 63 -11.65 -8.36 13.14
CA GLY A 63 -12.47 -9.27 13.94
C GLY A 63 -11.72 -10.53 14.41
N ILE A 64 -10.39 -10.46 14.45
CA ILE A 64 -9.50 -11.56 14.84
C ILE A 64 -9.02 -11.30 16.27
N ALA A 65 -9.24 -12.26 17.18
CA ALA A 65 -8.65 -12.21 18.51
C ALA A 65 -7.12 -12.29 18.40
N VAL A 66 -6.40 -11.44 19.13
CA VAL A 66 -4.94 -11.42 19.09
C VAL A 66 -4.40 -12.73 19.69
N PRO A 67 -3.77 -13.61 18.89
CA PRO A 67 -3.25 -14.86 19.41
C PRO A 67 -1.91 -14.63 20.13
N ASP A 68 -1.56 -15.51 21.06
CA ASP A 68 -0.31 -15.39 21.83
C ASP A 68 0.95 -15.45 20.92
N ASP A 69 0.86 -16.12 19.78
CA ASP A 69 1.91 -16.31 18.77
C ASP A 69 1.86 -15.27 17.63
N TRP A 70 1.12 -14.17 17.78
CA TRP A 70 0.88 -13.21 16.69
C TRP A 70 2.18 -12.69 16.05
N ARG A 71 3.23 -12.46 16.84
CA ARG A 71 4.53 -11.97 16.34
C ARG A 71 5.16 -12.96 15.37
N GLU A 72 5.16 -14.24 15.73
CA GLU A 72 5.71 -15.31 14.89
C GLU A 72 4.94 -15.40 13.57
N ARG A 73 3.61 -15.31 13.62
CA ARG A 73 2.75 -15.29 12.42
C ARG A 73 3.05 -14.11 11.50
N VAL A 74 3.24 -12.91 12.08
CA VAL A 74 3.58 -11.71 11.31
C VAL A 74 4.96 -11.84 10.67
N ILE A 75 5.95 -12.39 11.38
CA ILE A 75 7.29 -12.65 10.83
C ILE A 75 7.21 -13.61 9.65
N ILE A 76 6.55 -14.77 9.82
CA ILE A 76 6.41 -15.78 8.77
C ILE A 76 5.63 -15.22 7.58
N GLY A 77 4.51 -14.54 7.83
CA GLY A 77 3.64 -14.01 6.77
C GLY A 77 4.23 -12.83 6.00
N SER A 78 5.20 -12.12 6.57
CA SER A 78 5.89 -11.00 5.92
C SER A 78 7.21 -11.40 5.26
N ASP A 79 7.62 -12.67 5.37
CA ASP A 79 8.85 -13.17 4.75
C ASP A 79 8.74 -13.13 3.22
N LYS A 80 9.59 -12.30 2.62
CA LYS A 80 9.68 -12.14 1.16
C LYS A 80 10.03 -13.44 0.45
N ALA A 81 10.78 -14.35 1.09
CA ALA A 81 11.12 -15.64 0.52
C ALA A 81 9.88 -16.52 0.29
N GLN A 82 8.79 -16.26 1.02
CA GLN A 82 7.52 -16.96 0.88
C GLN A 82 6.55 -16.27 -0.09
N SER A 83 6.91 -15.10 -0.63
CA SER A 83 6.04 -14.32 -1.52
C SER A 83 6.41 -14.50 -2.98
N SER A 84 5.58 -15.22 -3.75
CA SER A 84 5.76 -15.39 -5.20
C SER A 84 5.66 -14.09 -6.00
N THR A 85 5.17 -13.01 -5.38
CA THR A 85 5.03 -11.67 -5.97
C THR A 85 6.01 -10.66 -5.39
N SER A 86 6.94 -11.08 -4.53
CA SER A 86 8.06 -10.23 -4.12
C SER A 86 8.83 -9.78 -5.35
N ARG A 87 9.18 -8.50 -5.46
CA ARG A 87 9.97 -7.97 -6.58
C ARG A 87 11.25 -8.77 -6.80
N ASP A 88 11.89 -9.19 -5.71
CA ASP A 88 13.13 -9.98 -5.73
C ASP A 88 12.95 -11.38 -6.38
N ASN A 89 11.70 -11.84 -6.53
CA ASN A 89 11.33 -13.11 -7.15
C ASN A 89 10.76 -12.95 -8.57
N LEU A 90 10.71 -11.73 -9.10
CA LEU A 90 10.21 -11.43 -10.45
C LEU A 90 11.38 -11.14 -11.40
N ASP A 91 11.33 -11.72 -12.60
CA ASP A 91 12.25 -11.37 -13.69
C ASP A 91 11.72 -10.13 -14.42
N VAL A 92 12.14 -8.95 -13.96
CA VAL A 92 11.71 -7.66 -14.51
C VAL A 92 12.93 -6.85 -14.93
N ASP A 93 12.85 -6.24 -16.11
CA ASP A 93 13.82 -5.23 -16.55
C ASP A 93 13.64 -3.95 -15.73
N ASP A 94 14.28 -3.93 -14.55
CA ASP A 94 14.24 -2.82 -13.60
C ASP A 94 14.92 -1.54 -14.12
N SER A 95 15.74 -1.63 -15.19
CA SER A 95 16.47 -0.48 -15.74
C SER A 95 15.57 0.67 -16.21
N ARG A 96 14.27 0.38 -16.41
CA ARG A 96 13.27 1.31 -16.93
C ARG A 96 12.36 1.89 -15.86
N LEU A 97 12.43 1.40 -14.62
CA LEU A 97 11.60 1.85 -13.51
C LEU A 97 12.42 2.77 -12.60
N PRO A 98 12.10 4.07 -12.52
CA PRO A 98 12.84 4.96 -11.66
C PRO A 98 12.42 4.76 -10.19
N ASP A 99 13.36 4.88 -9.26
CA ASP A 99 13.08 4.87 -7.82
C ASP A 99 12.13 6.01 -7.41
N VAL A 100 12.20 7.13 -8.13
CA VAL A 100 11.35 8.30 -7.92
C VAL A 100 10.84 8.80 -9.26
N LEU A 101 9.55 9.13 -9.34
CA LEU A 101 8.96 9.70 -10.55
C LEU A 101 9.70 11.00 -10.96
N PRO A 102 9.99 11.21 -12.26
CA PRO A 102 10.46 12.49 -12.74
C PRO A 102 9.44 13.61 -12.51
N ASP A 103 9.90 14.85 -12.42
CA ASP A 103 9.06 15.98 -12.00
C ASP A 103 7.87 16.26 -12.93
N ALA A 104 8.02 15.99 -14.23
CA ALA A 104 6.92 16.09 -15.17
C ALA A 104 5.80 15.09 -14.83
N GLN A 105 6.14 13.84 -14.51
CA GLN A 105 5.16 12.82 -14.14
C GLN A 105 4.53 13.08 -12.77
N LYS A 106 5.25 13.64 -11.80
CA LYS A 106 4.65 14.11 -10.54
C LYS A 106 3.52 15.11 -10.81
N LYS A 107 3.79 16.13 -11.63
CA LYS A 107 2.78 17.13 -12.04
C LYS A 107 1.60 16.50 -12.77
N LEU A 108 1.84 15.49 -13.61
CA LEU A 108 0.77 14.77 -14.31
C LEU A 108 -0.08 13.91 -13.36
N VAL A 109 0.50 13.33 -12.32
CA VAL A 109 -0.25 12.64 -11.26
C VAL A 109 -1.13 13.65 -10.53
N ASP A 110 -0.60 14.79 -10.12
CA ASP A 110 -1.38 15.82 -9.41
C ASP A 110 -2.52 16.38 -10.28
N TYR A 111 -2.31 16.49 -11.59
CA TYR A 111 -3.35 16.83 -12.56
C TYR A 111 -4.42 15.74 -12.70
N ALA A 112 -4.02 14.46 -12.74
CA ALA A 112 -4.92 13.34 -12.97
C ALA A 112 -5.74 12.93 -11.74
N VAL A 113 -5.17 13.07 -10.54
CA VAL A 113 -5.77 12.67 -9.25
C VAL A 113 -5.52 13.74 -8.19
N PRO A 114 -6.10 14.94 -8.35
CA PRO A 114 -5.86 16.07 -7.46
C PRO A 114 -6.32 15.76 -6.03
N GLY A 115 -5.47 16.07 -5.05
CA GLY A 115 -5.78 15.92 -3.62
C GLY A 115 -5.76 14.48 -3.09
N LEU A 116 -5.53 13.47 -3.93
CA LEU A 116 -5.55 12.06 -3.53
C LEU A 116 -4.55 11.75 -2.40
N ARG A 117 -3.34 12.31 -2.48
CA ARG A 117 -2.31 12.12 -1.44
C ARG A 117 -2.78 12.60 -0.08
N ALA A 118 -3.30 13.82 -0.01
CA ALA A 118 -3.83 14.40 1.21
C ALA A 118 -5.03 13.59 1.74
N LEU A 119 -5.92 13.14 0.84
CA LEU A 119 -7.05 12.28 1.19
C LEU A 119 -6.61 10.96 1.84
N LEU A 120 -5.49 10.38 1.39
CA LEU A 120 -4.90 9.16 1.94
C LEU A 120 -3.93 9.42 3.11
N GLY A 121 -3.85 10.65 3.61
CA GLY A 121 -3.03 11.01 4.78
C GLY A 121 -1.54 11.20 4.49
N TYR A 122 -1.15 11.42 3.25
CA TYR A 122 0.21 11.79 2.86
C TYR A 122 0.36 13.31 2.79
N ALA A 123 1.46 13.83 3.36
CA ALA A 123 1.88 15.22 3.26
C ALA A 123 2.44 15.58 1.86
#